data_AF-A0A8H6ZEF1-F1
#
_entry.id   AF-A0A8H6ZEF1-F1
#
_cell.length_a   1.000
_cell.length_b   1.000
_cell.length_c   1.000
_cell.angle_alpha   90.00
_cell.angle_beta   90.00
_cell.angle_gamma   90.00
#
_symmetry.space_group_name_H-M   'P 1'
#
loop_
_entity.id
_entity.type
_entity.pdbx_description
1 polymer ?
#
loop_
_entity_poly.entity_id
_entity_poly.type
_entity_poly.pdbx_seq_one_letter_code
_entity_poly.pdbx_strand_id
1 'polypeptide(L)'
;MHNFSMLSFTRLSAAVAVLAPALSAYAANILVLVGPNDQLTFSPSNIAAAVGDTVTFQFESKNHSVTQSSFASPCTPLAGGIDSGFQFVAADATELPEFSFTVTNASTPLFFFSKQAAVVNECQQGMVFSINADSNSAKSFAAFQAAAEASGASSAPTSSGSEIVVQVGPGGQLTFSPSNITANVGDTVSFQFQSKNHSVTQSSFASPCTPLAGGVDSGFQFVAADATELPVFSITISNASTPLFFFSKQADECQQGMVFSINQNPDSAKSFAAFQAAAEASAVSSAPTSSGSEILVLVGPDDQLTFSPSNITANVGDTVSFQFQSKNHSVTQSSFASPCTPLAGGIDSGFQFVAANATELSQFSITIENASTPFFFFSKQADECQQGMVFSINANPDSAKSFAAFQAAAEASAASSAPTSSGAELLVLVGPDDQLTFSPSNITANIGDTVSFQFQSKNHSVTQSSFAAPCTALAGGIDSGFQFVAADATELPQFSITIGNASTPFFFFSKQADECQQGMVFSINANPDSAKSFAAFQANAEASVASSANVKKLQRKHPRDFVSTAKVARK
;
A
#
# COMPACT_ATOMS: atom_id res chain seq x y z
N MET A 1 95.53 3.47 -24.74
CA MET A 1 95.62 2.90 -23.37
C MET A 1 94.73 3.71 -22.45
N HIS A 2 94.07 3.03 -21.51
CA HIS A 2 93.17 3.49 -20.43
C HIS A 2 91.67 3.23 -20.62
N ASN A 3 91.31 2.03 -20.15
CA ASN A 3 90.08 1.64 -19.44
C ASN A 3 89.51 2.75 -18.54
N PHE A 4 88.18 2.95 -18.56
CA PHE A 4 87.33 3.29 -17.40
C PHE A 4 85.88 2.90 -17.76
N SER A 5 85.40 1.74 -17.29
CA SER A 5 84.60 1.53 -16.08
C SER A 5 83.15 2.05 -16.19
N MET A 6 82.22 1.10 -16.34
CA MET A 6 80.76 1.29 -16.26
C MET A 6 80.36 1.72 -14.84
N LEU A 7 79.58 2.80 -14.72
CA LEU A 7 78.67 3.01 -13.58
C LEU A 7 77.24 3.07 -14.09
N SER A 8 76.44 2.09 -13.66
CA SER A 8 75.01 1.98 -13.87
C SER A 8 74.30 2.97 -12.93
N PHE A 9 73.56 3.93 -13.49
CA PHE A 9 72.69 4.81 -12.72
C PHE A 9 71.26 4.27 -12.77
N THR A 10 70.82 3.68 -11.66
CA THR A 10 69.43 3.30 -11.41
C THR A 10 68.58 4.57 -11.29
N ARG A 11 67.71 4.84 -12.26
CA ARG A 11 66.73 5.94 -12.19
C ARG A 11 65.59 5.53 -11.26
N LEU A 12 65.52 6.18 -10.10
CA LEU A 12 64.38 6.09 -9.18
C LEU A 12 63.26 6.98 -9.73
N SER A 13 62.26 6.39 -10.38
CA SER A 13 61.03 7.10 -10.77
C SER A 13 60.16 7.31 -9.54
N ALA A 14 60.17 8.52 -8.97
CA ALA A 14 59.23 8.93 -7.93
C ALA A 14 57.84 9.10 -8.55
N ALA A 15 56.90 8.21 -8.22
CA ALA A 15 55.50 8.39 -8.54
C ALA A 15 54.92 9.49 -7.63
N VAL A 16 54.69 10.67 -8.20
CA VAL A 16 53.91 11.73 -7.54
C VAL A 16 52.45 11.31 -7.59
N ALA A 17 51.94 10.75 -6.50
CA ALA A 17 50.52 10.53 -6.31
C ALA A 17 49.85 11.89 -6.06
N VAL A 18 49.21 12.44 -7.09
CA VAL A 18 48.30 13.58 -6.96
C VAL A 18 47.06 13.08 -6.21
N LEU A 19 46.99 13.32 -4.90
CA LEU A 19 45.72 13.19 -4.16
C LEU A 19 44.77 14.28 -4.67
N ALA A 20 43.84 13.90 -5.54
CA ALA A 20 42.66 14.71 -5.80
C ALA A 20 41.80 14.74 -4.51
N PRO A 21 41.34 15.92 -4.05
CA PRO A 21 40.41 15.97 -2.93
C PRO A 21 39.11 15.28 -3.34
N ALA A 22 38.70 14.26 -2.57
CA ALA A 22 37.40 13.64 -2.70
C ALA A 22 36.33 14.67 -2.30
N LEU A 23 35.65 15.24 -3.29
CA LEU A 23 34.43 16.00 -3.09
C LEU A 23 33.39 15.05 -2.49
N SER A 24 33.01 15.26 -1.23
CA SER A 24 31.79 14.65 -0.67
C SER A 24 30.60 15.16 -1.48
N ALA A 25 30.09 14.33 -2.38
CA ALA A 25 28.84 14.60 -3.06
C ALA A 25 27.70 14.54 -2.02
N TYR A 26 27.03 15.67 -1.81
CA TYR A 26 25.80 15.73 -1.01
C TYR A 26 24.69 15.03 -1.79
N ALA A 27 23.91 14.19 -1.11
CA ALA A 27 22.68 13.62 -1.68
C ALA A 27 21.70 14.76 -2.00
N ALA A 28 21.34 14.92 -3.27
CA ALA A 28 20.37 15.91 -3.72
C ALA A 28 18.93 15.41 -3.52
N ASN A 29 17.99 16.34 -3.31
CA ASN A 29 16.57 16.06 -3.45
C ASN A 29 16.08 16.64 -4.79
N ILE A 30 15.58 15.80 -5.67
CA ILE A 30 15.17 16.15 -7.04
C ILE A 30 13.65 16.03 -7.12
N LEU A 31 12.97 17.17 -7.27
CA LEU A 31 11.52 17.25 -7.42
C LEU A 31 11.09 16.98 -8.88
N VAL A 32 10.09 16.14 -9.04
CA VAL A 32 9.39 15.84 -10.30
C VAL A 32 7.90 16.06 -10.07
N LEU A 33 7.28 16.93 -10.86
CA LEU A 33 5.84 17.14 -10.81
C LEU A 33 5.14 16.09 -11.67
N VAL A 34 4.06 15.50 -11.17
CA VAL A 34 3.25 14.49 -11.85
C VAL A 34 1.88 15.07 -12.12
N GLY A 35 1.48 15.13 -13.39
CA GLY A 35 0.21 15.73 -13.75
C GLY A 35 0.14 17.27 -13.66
N PRO A 36 1.23 18.07 -13.82
CA PRO A 36 1.15 19.52 -13.60
C PRO A 36 0.23 20.20 -14.63
N ASN A 37 -0.58 21.16 -14.18
CA ASN A 37 -1.52 21.91 -15.03
C ASN A 37 -2.50 21.00 -15.83
N ASP A 38 -3.00 19.94 -15.20
CA ASP A 38 -3.90 18.95 -15.82
C ASP A 38 -3.30 18.20 -17.03
N GLN A 39 -1.98 18.24 -17.22
CA GLN A 39 -1.28 17.59 -18.33
C GLN A 39 -0.86 16.15 -17.99
N LEU A 40 -0.94 15.24 -18.96
CA LEU A 40 -0.46 13.85 -18.82
C LEU A 40 1.08 13.76 -18.94
N THR A 41 1.81 14.28 -17.96
CA THR A 41 3.27 14.34 -18.02
C THR A 41 3.96 14.27 -16.66
N PHE A 42 5.22 13.87 -16.68
CA PHE A 42 6.18 14.07 -15.60
C PHE A 42 7.05 15.29 -15.96
N SER A 43 7.23 16.22 -15.03
CA SER A 43 8.00 17.45 -15.25
C SER A 43 9.06 17.67 -14.17
N PRO A 44 10.36 17.58 -14.48
CA PRO A 44 10.92 17.19 -15.78
C PRO A 44 10.69 15.71 -16.11
N SER A 45 10.62 15.37 -17.40
CA SER A 45 10.35 14.00 -17.86
C SER A 45 11.59 13.09 -17.88
N ASN A 46 12.79 13.69 -17.82
CA ASN A 46 14.06 13.00 -17.68
C ASN A 46 14.97 13.78 -16.71
N ILE A 47 15.59 13.10 -15.76
CA ILE A 47 16.52 13.70 -14.80
C ILE A 47 17.87 12.97 -14.77
N ALA A 48 18.88 13.65 -14.25
CA ALA A 48 20.13 13.02 -13.84
C ALA A 48 20.16 12.91 -12.29
N ALA A 49 20.53 11.76 -11.77
CA ALA A 49 20.62 11.51 -10.33
C ALA A 49 21.78 10.55 -10.00
N ALA A 50 22.53 10.86 -8.94
CA ALA A 50 23.60 10.01 -8.41
C ALA A 50 23.07 9.00 -7.38
N VAL A 51 23.85 7.96 -7.09
CA VAL A 51 23.53 7.04 -5.98
C VAL A 51 23.50 7.84 -4.67
N GLY A 52 22.40 7.72 -3.92
CA GLY A 52 22.14 8.47 -2.70
C GLY A 52 21.21 9.66 -2.87
N ASP A 53 20.99 10.16 -4.09
CA ASP A 53 20.00 11.21 -4.35
C ASP A 53 18.58 10.69 -4.06
N THR A 54 17.71 11.58 -3.57
CA THR A 54 16.28 11.29 -3.40
C THR A 54 15.52 11.93 -4.55
N VAL A 55 14.64 11.15 -5.20
CA VAL A 55 13.73 11.67 -6.22
C VAL A 55 12.35 11.73 -5.59
N THR A 56 11.77 12.93 -5.51
CA THR A 56 10.43 13.19 -4.99
C THR A 56 9.49 13.50 -6.14
N PHE A 57 8.37 12.79 -6.19
CA PHE A 57 7.28 13.00 -7.12
C PHE A 57 6.13 13.69 -6.38
N GLN A 58 5.75 14.88 -6.80
CA GLN A 58 4.60 15.61 -6.29
C GLN A 58 3.45 15.50 -7.29
N PHE A 59 2.32 14.97 -6.86
CA PHE A 59 1.16 14.76 -7.72
C PHE A 59 0.28 16.01 -7.68
N GLU A 60 0.00 16.59 -8.85
CA GLU A 60 -0.59 17.94 -8.97
C GLU A 60 -2.06 17.93 -9.41
N SER A 61 -2.49 16.90 -10.13
CA SER A 61 -3.88 16.78 -10.57
C SER A 61 -4.23 15.33 -10.91
N LYS A 62 -5.53 15.02 -10.90
CA LYS A 62 -6.10 13.74 -11.35
C LYS A 62 -5.44 12.53 -10.67
N ASN A 63 -5.62 11.33 -11.23
CA ASN A 63 -5.08 10.11 -10.65
C ASN A 63 -3.89 9.64 -11.48
N HIS A 64 -2.69 9.65 -10.89
CA HIS A 64 -1.48 9.17 -11.55
C HIS A 64 -0.73 8.17 -10.68
N SER A 65 0.35 7.62 -11.22
CA SER A 65 1.27 6.76 -10.47
C SER A 65 2.69 6.94 -10.99
N VAL A 66 3.66 6.55 -10.16
CA VAL A 66 5.06 6.35 -10.53
C VAL A 66 5.33 4.87 -10.40
N THR A 67 5.21 4.15 -11.50
CA THR A 67 5.39 2.70 -11.53
C THR A 67 6.58 2.35 -12.40
N GLN A 68 7.56 1.65 -11.85
CA GLN A 68 8.76 1.27 -12.56
C GLN A 68 8.43 0.23 -13.63
N SER A 69 9.05 0.38 -14.80
CA SER A 69 8.95 -0.56 -15.90
C SER A 69 10.34 -0.85 -16.47
N SER A 70 10.37 -1.72 -17.49
CA SER A 70 11.58 -1.92 -18.28
C SER A 70 11.49 -1.13 -19.57
N PHE A 71 12.64 -0.79 -20.16
CA PHE A 71 12.68 -0.17 -21.48
C PHE A 71 11.95 -1.01 -22.56
N ALA A 72 11.97 -2.34 -22.43
CA ALA A 72 11.35 -3.25 -23.38
C ALA A 72 9.82 -3.38 -23.21
N SER A 73 9.30 -3.04 -22.03
CA SER A 73 7.88 -3.15 -21.68
C SER A 73 7.45 -1.87 -20.94
N PRO A 74 7.39 -0.72 -21.65
CA PRO A 74 7.28 0.61 -21.06
C PRO A 74 6.03 0.82 -20.20
N CYS A 75 4.91 0.20 -20.58
CA CYS A 75 3.62 0.29 -19.90
C CYS A 75 3.25 -0.97 -19.10
N THR A 76 4.24 -1.70 -18.59
CA THR A 76 4.05 -2.90 -17.78
C THR A 76 4.85 -2.78 -16.48
N PRO A 77 4.24 -3.02 -15.30
CA PRO A 77 4.97 -2.99 -14.05
C PRO A 77 6.14 -3.97 -14.05
N LEU A 78 7.31 -3.51 -13.62
CA LEU A 78 8.46 -4.37 -13.40
C LEU A 78 8.26 -5.16 -12.09
N ALA A 79 8.39 -6.48 -12.14
CA ALA A 79 8.27 -7.32 -10.95
C ALA A 79 9.30 -6.93 -9.89
N GLY A 80 8.83 -6.65 -8.66
CA GLY A 80 9.67 -6.15 -7.57
C GLY A 80 10.21 -4.72 -7.79
N GLY A 81 9.70 -4.01 -8.78
CA GLY A 81 10.05 -2.62 -9.07
C GLY A 81 9.37 -1.62 -8.14
N ILE A 82 9.81 -0.38 -8.21
CA ILE A 82 9.29 0.75 -7.45
C ILE A 82 7.87 1.07 -7.93
N ASP A 83 6.91 1.22 -7.02
CA ASP A 83 5.53 1.61 -7.35
C ASP A 83 4.96 2.52 -6.26
N SER A 84 4.55 3.73 -6.63
CA SER A 84 3.88 4.66 -5.71
C SER A 84 2.46 4.24 -5.35
N GLY A 85 1.86 3.31 -6.09
CA GLY A 85 0.41 3.17 -6.13
C GLY A 85 -0.26 4.34 -6.84
N PHE A 86 -1.59 4.35 -6.86
CA PHE A 86 -2.36 5.46 -7.40
C PHE A 86 -2.39 6.63 -6.41
N GLN A 87 -2.14 7.83 -6.92
CA GLN A 87 -2.08 9.07 -6.16
C GLN A 87 -3.08 10.03 -6.81
N PHE A 88 -4.25 10.14 -6.18
CA PHE A 88 -5.35 10.96 -6.67
C PHE A 88 -5.32 12.36 -6.09
N VAL A 89 -5.53 13.36 -6.95
CA VAL A 89 -5.59 14.77 -6.60
C VAL A 89 -6.87 15.38 -7.18
N ALA A 90 -7.73 15.88 -6.30
CA ALA A 90 -8.96 16.57 -6.68
C ALA A 90 -8.66 17.95 -7.31
N ALA A 91 -9.56 18.46 -8.16
CA ALA A 91 -9.36 19.69 -8.94
C ALA A 91 -9.06 20.97 -8.10
N ASP A 92 -9.41 20.96 -6.81
CA ASP A 92 -9.20 22.08 -5.88
C ASP A 92 -8.37 21.66 -4.64
N ALA A 93 -7.61 20.56 -4.75
CA ALA A 93 -6.78 20.07 -3.65
C ALA A 93 -5.74 21.13 -3.23
N THR A 94 -5.72 21.48 -1.95
CA THR A 94 -4.71 22.38 -1.38
C THR A 94 -3.50 21.62 -0.81
N GLU A 95 -3.61 20.30 -0.71
CA GLU A 95 -2.55 19.39 -0.29
C GLU A 95 -2.31 18.39 -1.40
N LEU A 96 -1.05 18.28 -1.82
CA LEU A 96 -0.62 17.45 -2.94
C LEU A 96 0.12 16.22 -2.39
N PRO A 97 -0.28 14.99 -2.77
CA PRO A 97 0.44 13.78 -2.40
C PRO A 97 1.89 13.83 -2.91
N GLU A 98 2.80 13.24 -2.15
CA GLU A 98 4.20 13.06 -2.57
C GLU A 98 4.63 11.61 -2.40
N PHE A 99 5.42 11.12 -3.36
CA PHE A 99 6.10 9.83 -3.31
C PHE A 99 7.58 10.03 -3.52
N SER A 100 8.45 9.41 -2.72
CA SER A 100 9.89 9.57 -2.91
C SER A 100 10.64 8.25 -2.73
N PHE A 101 11.78 8.13 -3.40
CA PHE A 101 12.72 7.04 -3.17
C PHE A 101 14.17 7.51 -3.34
N THR A 102 15.09 6.80 -2.69
CA THR A 102 16.53 7.02 -2.84
C THR A 102 17.08 6.20 -3.99
N VAL A 103 17.85 6.83 -4.88
CA VAL A 103 18.54 6.16 -5.98
C VAL A 103 19.64 5.27 -5.40
N THR A 104 19.45 3.95 -5.48
CA THR A 104 20.43 2.96 -5.02
C THR A 104 21.35 2.47 -6.14
N ASN A 105 20.96 2.68 -7.40
CA ASN A 105 21.74 2.31 -8.57
C ASN A 105 21.59 3.38 -9.67
N ALA A 106 22.71 4.03 -10.03
CA ALA A 106 22.79 5.03 -11.10
C ALA A 106 23.59 4.53 -12.33
N SER A 107 23.98 3.25 -12.36
CA SER A 107 24.84 2.69 -13.42
C SER A 107 24.09 2.36 -14.72
N THR A 108 22.76 2.26 -14.66
CA THR A 108 21.88 2.08 -15.82
C THR A 108 20.66 3.01 -15.72
N PRO A 109 20.06 3.44 -16.85
CA PRO A 109 18.85 4.23 -16.82
C PRO A 109 17.68 3.49 -16.13
N LEU A 110 16.88 4.21 -15.35
CA LEU A 110 15.64 3.72 -14.77
C LEU A 110 14.44 4.32 -15.52
N PHE A 111 13.37 3.54 -15.64
CA PHE A 111 12.21 3.87 -16.47
C PHE A 111 10.92 3.68 -15.69
N PHE A 112 10.00 4.64 -15.83
CA PHE A 112 8.75 4.69 -15.08
C PHE A 112 7.60 5.13 -15.98
N PHE A 113 6.39 4.74 -15.62
CA PHE A 113 5.16 5.14 -16.29
C PHE A 113 4.04 5.38 -15.27
N SER A 114 3.00 6.10 -15.68
CA SER A 114 1.74 6.06 -14.94
C SER A 114 0.88 4.88 -15.40
N LYS A 115 0.46 4.04 -14.46
CA LYS A 115 -0.37 2.85 -14.70
C LYS A 115 -1.87 3.16 -14.77
N GLN A 116 -2.25 4.43 -14.76
CA GLN A 116 -3.64 4.85 -14.85
C GLN A 116 -4.19 4.51 -16.25
N ALA A 117 -5.22 3.67 -16.26
CA ALA A 117 -5.84 3.15 -17.48
C ALA A 117 -7.37 3.28 -17.50
N ALA A 118 -7.98 3.92 -16.48
CA ALA A 118 -9.42 3.90 -16.25
C ALA A 118 -10.25 4.69 -17.28
N VAL A 119 -9.63 5.57 -18.08
CA VAL A 119 -10.32 6.37 -19.12
C VAL A 119 -9.48 6.45 -20.41
N VAL A 120 -8.18 6.68 -20.26
CA VAL A 120 -7.15 6.53 -21.30
C VAL A 120 -5.96 5.82 -20.65
N ASN A 121 -5.23 5.00 -21.41
CA ASN A 121 -3.96 4.45 -20.92
C ASN A 121 -2.91 5.56 -20.97
N GLU A 122 -2.66 6.21 -19.83
CA GLU A 122 -1.84 7.42 -19.77
C GLU A 122 -0.40 7.16 -20.21
N CYS A 123 0.13 5.95 -19.96
CA CYS A 123 1.44 5.55 -20.48
C CYS A 123 1.47 5.47 -22.00
N GLN A 124 0.43 4.92 -22.62
CA GLN A 124 0.30 4.89 -24.08
C GLN A 124 0.03 6.27 -24.69
N GLN A 125 -0.38 7.24 -23.87
CA GLN A 125 -0.47 8.66 -24.22
C GLN A 125 0.86 9.41 -23.97
N GLY A 126 1.95 8.69 -23.66
CA GLY A 126 3.28 9.24 -23.50
C GLY A 126 3.61 9.71 -22.07
N MET A 127 2.79 9.39 -21.07
CA MET A 127 3.05 9.69 -19.66
C MET A 127 4.06 8.72 -19.06
N VAL A 128 5.33 8.95 -19.41
CA VAL A 128 6.49 8.19 -18.96
C VAL A 128 7.59 9.10 -18.42
N PHE A 129 8.50 8.52 -17.66
CA PHE A 129 9.60 9.22 -17.00
C PHE A 129 10.87 8.37 -16.99
N SER A 130 12.04 9.02 -17.01
CA SER A 130 13.32 8.32 -16.87
C SER A 130 14.33 9.03 -15.96
N ILE A 131 15.20 8.22 -15.35
CA ILE A 131 16.35 8.68 -14.59
C ILE A 131 17.60 8.21 -15.31
N ASN A 132 18.57 9.10 -15.53
CA ASN A 132 19.86 8.85 -16.18
C ASN A 132 19.73 8.28 -17.60
N ALA A 133 18.62 8.54 -18.32
CA ALA A 133 18.53 8.21 -19.73
C ALA A 133 19.34 9.21 -20.55
N ASP A 134 20.44 8.74 -21.15
CA ASP A 134 21.25 9.55 -22.04
C ASP A 134 20.49 9.82 -23.35
N SER A 135 20.31 11.11 -23.65
CA SER A 135 19.69 11.62 -24.88
C SER A 135 20.32 11.09 -26.17
N ASN A 136 21.60 10.69 -26.16
CA ASN A 136 22.33 10.19 -27.33
C ASN A 136 22.40 8.66 -27.39
N SER A 137 21.77 7.96 -26.45
CA SER A 137 21.78 6.50 -26.38
C SER A 137 20.54 5.88 -27.02
N ALA A 138 20.62 4.60 -27.37
CA ALA A 138 19.47 3.81 -27.80
C ALA A 138 18.38 3.67 -26.71
N LYS A 139 18.70 3.97 -25.45
CA LYS A 139 17.79 3.97 -24.31
C LYS A 139 17.51 5.40 -23.80
N SER A 140 17.38 6.36 -24.72
CA SER A 140 17.03 7.74 -24.41
C SER A 140 15.56 7.85 -23.94
N PHE A 141 15.24 8.94 -23.23
CA PHE A 141 13.85 9.26 -22.87
C PHE A 141 12.95 9.30 -24.10
N ALA A 142 13.38 9.95 -25.18
CA ALA A 142 12.61 10.04 -26.42
C ALA A 142 12.31 8.67 -27.03
N ALA A 143 13.29 7.74 -27.01
CA ALA A 143 13.08 6.37 -27.46
C ALA A 143 12.12 5.61 -26.55
N PHE A 144 12.18 5.84 -25.24
CA PHE A 144 11.29 5.22 -24.26
C PHE A 144 9.85 5.73 -24.39
N GLN A 145 9.65 7.04 -24.55
CA GLN A 145 8.36 7.67 -24.79
C GLN A 145 7.74 7.19 -26.11
N ALA A 146 8.52 7.17 -27.19
CA ALA A 146 8.06 6.62 -28.47
C ALA A 146 7.68 5.13 -28.36
N ALA A 147 8.42 4.34 -27.56
CA ALA A 147 8.07 2.94 -27.32
C ALA A 147 6.79 2.80 -26.48
N ALA A 148 6.54 3.69 -25.53
CA ALA A 148 5.31 3.74 -24.74
C ALA A 148 4.09 4.08 -25.59
N GLU A 149 4.18 5.12 -26.41
CA GLU A 149 3.17 5.51 -27.39
C GLU A 149 2.94 4.39 -28.43
N ALA A 150 4.01 3.76 -28.90
CA ALA A 150 3.93 2.62 -29.80
C ALA A 150 3.39 1.34 -29.15
N SER A 151 3.46 1.21 -27.82
CA SER A 151 2.89 0.06 -27.11
C SER A 151 1.36 0.08 -27.08
N GLY A 152 0.74 1.23 -27.38
CA GLY A 152 -0.67 1.34 -27.75
C GLY A 152 -0.91 1.21 -29.26
N ALA A 153 0.11 1.47 -30.08
CA ALA A 153 0.08 1.40 -31.54
C ALA A 153 0.75 0.14 -32.11
N SER A 154 0.49 -1.04 -31.52
CA SER A 154 0.73 -2.30 -32.23
C SER A 154 -0.35 -2.47 -33.31
N SER A 155 -0.15 -1.79 -34.44
CA SER A 155 -0.96 -1.85 -35.67
C SER A 155 -2.47 -1.98 -35.43
N ALA A 156 -3.11 -0.90 -34.98
CA ALA A 156 -4.53 -0.71 -35.23
C ALA A 156 -4.68 0.14 -36.51
N PRO A 157 -5.45 -0.31 -37.51
CA PRO A 157 -5.94 0.61 -38.52
C PRO A 157 -6.81 1.65 -37.81
N THR A 158 -6.89 2.86 -38.36
CA THR A 158 -7.90 3.86 -37.99
C THR A 158 -9.30 3.25 -38.04
N SER A 159 -9.85 2.85 -36.90
CA SER A 159 -11.28 2.71 -36.70
C SER A 159 -11.65 3.34 -35.36
N SER A 160 -12.49 4.36 -35.40
CA SER A 160 -13.30 4.80 -34.28
C SER A 160 -13.96 3.57 -33.64
N GLY A 161 -13.47 3.16 -32.47
CA GLY A 161 -14.05 2.05 -31.72
C GLY A 161 -15.49 2.35 -31.35
N SER A 162 -16.34 1.35 -31.41
CA SER A 162 -17.76 1.45 -31.07
C SER A 162 -18.00 1.14 -29.59
N GLU A 163 -19.02 1.74 -28.99
CA GLU A 163 -19.51 1.37 -27.66
C GLU A 163 -20.44 0.15 -27.76
N ILE A 164 -20.16 -0.88 -26.97
CA ILE A 164 -20.94 -2.12 -26.89
C ILE A 164 -21.49 -2.24 -25.47
N VAL A 165 -22.80 -2.11 -25.32
CA VAL A 165 -23.47 -2.19 -24.02
C VAL A 165 -23.83 -3.64 -23.69
N VAL A 166 -23.45 -4.08 -22.49
CA VAL A 166 -23.80 -5.38 -21.92
C VAL A 166 -24.61 -5.14 -20.65
N GLN A 167 -25.83 -5.66 -20.59
CA GLN A 167 -26.66 -5.58 -19.40
C GLN A 167 -26.28 -6.70 -18.42
N VAL A 168 -26.05 -6.34 -17.16
CA VAL A 168 -25.74 -7.30 -16.09
C VAL A 168 -26.96 -7.46 -15.20
N GLY A 169 -27.47 -8.67 -15.12
CA GLY A 169 -28.66 -9.01 -14.33
C GLY A 169 -30.00 -8.42 -14.85
N PRO A 170 -30.27 -8.36 -16.17
CA PRO A 170 -31.50 -7.77 -16.67
C PRO A 170 -32.75 -8.52 -16.19
N GLY A 171 -33.71 -7.78 -15.63
CA GLY A 171 -34.96 -8.34 -15.09
C GLY A 171 -34.75 -9.28 -13.89
N GLY A 172 -33.65 -9.15 -13.14
CA GLY A 172 -33.36 -9.98 -11.97
C GLY A 172 -32.78 -11.36 -12.26
N GLN A 173 -32.40 -11.62 -13.52
CA GLN A 173 -31.83 -12.89 -13.99
C GLN A 173 -30.33 -12.99 -13.70
N LEU A 174 -29.80 -14.20 -13.58
CA LEU A 174 -28.36 -14.44 -13.38
C LEU A 174 -27.63 -14.52 -14.72
N THR A 175 -27.54 -13.40 -15.44
CA THR A 175 -26.98 -13.39 -16.80
C THR A 175 -26.33 -12.07 -17.20
N PHE A 176 -25.39 -12.16 -18.13
CA PHE A 176 -24.91 -11.05 -18.94
C PHE A 176 -25.66 -11.08 -20.28
N SER A 177 -26.19 -9.94 -20.72
CA SER A 177 -26.97 -9.83 -21.95
C SER A 177 -26.43 -8.73 -22.86
N PRO A 178 -25.83 -9.06 -24.01
CA PRO A 178 -25.53 -10.42 -24.49
C PRO A 178 -24.45 -11.13 -23.64
N SER A 179 -24.48 -12.47 -23.59
CA SER A 179 -23.53 -13.28 -22.80
C SER A 179 -22.17 -13.50 -23.48
N ASN A 180 -22.08 -13.18 -24.76
CA ASN A 180 -20.84 -13.13 -25.49
C ASN A 180 -20.91 -12.06 -26.58
N ILE A 181 -19.76 -11.44 -26.86
CA ILE A 181 -19.64 -10.42 -27.90
C ILE A 181 -18.38 -10.61 -28.72
N THR A 182 -18.37 -10.00 -29.90
CA THR A 182 -17.15 -9.71 -30.66
C THR A 182 -16.89 -8.21 -30.57
N ALA A 183 -15.65 -7.82 -30.30
CA ALA A 183 -15.23 -6.45 -30.15
C ALA A 183 -13.84 -6.27 -30.77
N ASN A 184 -13.66 -5.18 -31.53
CA ASN A 184 -12.40 -4.85 -32.16
C ASN A 184 -11.48 -4.12 -31.17
N VAL A 185 -10.18 -4.10 -31.46
CA VAL A 185 -9.24 -3.23 -30.72
C VAL A 185 -9.73 -1.79 -30.84
N GLY A 186 -9.86 -1.11 -29.70
CA GLY A 186 -10.38 0.24 -29.57
C GLY A 186 -11.86 0.34 -29.21
N ASP A 187 -12.65 -0.74 -29.31
CA ASP A 187 -14.05 -0.74 -28.85
C ASP A 187 -14.11 -0.61 -27.31
N THR A 188 -15.16 0.05 -26.81
CA THR A 188 -15.45 0.13 -25.37
C THR A 188 -16.63 -0.76 -25.05
N VAL A 189 -16.47 -1.66 -24.07
CA VAL A 189 -17.54 -2.54 -23.58
C VAL A 189 -18.04 -1.99 -22.24
N SER A 190 -19.30 -1.59 -22.20
CA SER A 190 -19.93 -0.95 -21.04
C SER A 190 -20.96 -1.88 -20.41
N PHE A 191 -20.63 -2.36 -19.22
CA PHE A 191 -21.47 -3.22 -18.40
C PHE A 191 -22.42 -2.37 -17.55
N GLN A 192 -23.69 -2.35 -17.92
CA GLN A 192 -24.73 -1.64 -17.20
C GLN A 192 -25.45 -2.61 -16.24
N PHE A 193 -25.31 -2.38 -14.93
CA PHE A 193 -25.91 -3.23 -13.90
C PHE A 193 -27.37 -2.87 -13.70
N GLN A 194 -28.26 -3.86 -13.81
CA GLN A 194 -29.70 -3.63 -13.91
C GLN A 194 -30.47 -3.93 -12.62
N SER A 195 -30.03 -4.91 -11.83
CA SER A 195 -30.71 -5.29 -10.59
C SER A 195 -29.82 -6.19 -9.73
N LYS A 196 -30.14 -6.30 -8.43
CA LYS A 196 -29.43 -7.16 -7.46
C LYS A 196 -27.93 -6.84 -7.39
N ASN A 197 -27.15 -7.72 -6.76
CA ASN A 197 -25.72 -7.56 -6.62
C ASN A 197 -24.99 -8.46 -7.59
N HIS A 198 -24.22 -7.90 -8.52
CA HIS A 198 -23.43 -8.67 -9.48
C HIS A 198 -22.03 -8.07 -9.61
N SER A 199 -21.16 -8.75 -10.35
CA SER A 199 -19.81 -8.27 -10.66
C SER A 199 -19.39 -8.68 -12.07
N VAL A 200 -18.40 -7.97 -12.60
CA VAL A 200 -17.64 -8.31 -13.80
C VAL A 200 -16.22 -8.59 -13.35
N THR A 201 -15.92 -9.85 -13.07
CA THR A 201 -14.60 -10.28 -12.60
C THR A 201 -13.97 -11.17 -13.67
N GLN A 202 -12.76 -10.84 -14.10
CA GLN A 202 -12.04 -11.58 -15.11
C GLN A 202 -11.53 -12.90 -14.53
N SER A 203 -11.61 -13.96 -15.32
CA SER A 203 -11.03 -15.27 -15.01
C SER A 203 -10.24 -15.80 -16.20
N SER A 204 -9.59 -16.95 -15.99
CA SER A 204 -9.05 -17.72 -17.10
C SER A 204 -10.09 -18.72 -17.59
N PHE A 205 -10.00 -19.11 -18.87
CA PHE A 205 -10.83 -20.21 -19.39
C PHE A 205 -10.67 -21.51 -18.59
N ALA A 206 -9.48 -21.77 -18.05
CA ALA A 206 -9.16 -23.02 -17.35
C ALA A 206 -9.68 -23.05 -15.90
N SER A 207 -9.97 -21.90 -15.33
CA SER A 207 -10.50 -21.75 -13.97
C SER A 207 -11.67 -20.79 -13.99
N PRO A 208 -12.79 -21.17 -14.64
CA PRO A 208 -14.03 -20.40 -14.53
C PRO A 208 -14.41 -20.28 -13.06
N CYS A 209 -15.00 -19.15 -12.68
CA CYS A 209 -15.36 -18.83 -11.29
C CYS A 209 -14.20 -18.54 -10.32
N THR A 210 -12.96 -18.40 -10.80
CA THR A 210 -11.81 -17.94 -9.99
C THR A 210 -11.29 -16.61 -10.53
N PRO A 211 -11.11 -15.57 -9.68
CA PRO A 211 -10.52 -14.30 -10.12
C PRO A 211 -9.12 -14.51 -10.70
N LEU A 212 -8.85 -13.91 -11.85
CA LEU A 212 -7.52 -13.88 -12.44
C LEU A 212 -6.66 -12.88 -11.66
N ALA A 213 -5.48 -13.31 -11.19
CA ALA A 213 -4.54 -12.42 -10.51
C ALA A 213 -4.13 -11.26 -11.42
N GLY A 214 -4.35 -10.02 -10.96
CA GLY A 214 -4.12 -8.80 -11.75
C GLY A 214 -5.11 -8.61 -12.91
N GLY A 215 -6.18 -9.40 -12.96
CA GLY A 215 -7.26 -9.27 -13.93
C GLY A 215 -8.23 -8.14 -13.59
N VAL A 216 -9.13 -7.86 -14.53
CA VAL A 216 -10.17 -6.84 -14.37
C VAL A 216 -11.19 -7.28 -13.33
N ASP A 217 -11.57 -6.38 -12.42
CA ASP A 217 -12.67 -6.61 -11.47
C ASP A 217 -13.45 -5.32 -11.24
N SER A 218 -14.75 -5.34 -11.51
CA SER A 218 -15.64 -4.21 -11.22
C SER A 218 -15.93 -4.04 -9.74
N GLY A 219 -15.61 -5.03 -8.90
CA GLY A 219 -16.20 -5.16 -7.57
C GLY A 219 -17.68 -5.52 -7.64
N PHE A 220 -18.33 -5.61 -6.47
CA PHE A 220 -19.76 -5.83 -6.36
C PHE A 220 -20.53 -4.54 -6.65
N GLN A 221 -21.51 -4.63 -7.55
CA GLN A 221 -22.36 -3.54 -7.99
C GLN A 221 -23.81 -3.87 -7.64
N PHE A 222 -24.29 -3.29 -6.54
CA PHE A 222 -25.66 -3.49 -6.06
C PHE A 222 -26.62 -2.48 -6.69
N VAL A 223 -27.74 -2.98 -7.22
CA VAL A 223 -28.82 -2.16 -7.77
C VAL A 223 -30.13 -2.51 -7.09
N ALA A 224 -30.71 -1.53 -6.39
CA ALA A 224 -32.01 -1.64 -5.75
C ALA A 224 -33.15 -1.82 -6.78
N ALA A 225 -34.25 -2.46 -6.39
CA ALA A 225 -35.34 -2.84 -7.30
C ALA A 225 -36.05 -1.64 -7.99
N ASP A 226 -35.94 -0.44 -7.41
CA ASP A 226 -36.54 0.81 -7.86
C ASP A 226 -35.51 1.87 -8.28
N ALA A 227 -34.25 1.48 -8.47
CA ALA A 227 -33.19 2.37 -8.90
C ALA A 227 -33.51 3.00 -10.27
N THR A 228 -33.35 4.32 -10.36
CA THR A 228 -33.51 5.08 -11.63
C THR A 228 -32.17 5.43 -12.28
N GLU A 229 -31.07 5.32 -11.53
CA GLU A 229 -29.69 5.44 -12.01
C GLU A 229 -29.00 4.08 -11.89
N LEU A 230 -28.39 3.63 -12.99
CA LEU A 230 -27.78 2.31 -13.09
C LEU A 230 -26.25 2.44 -13.14
N PRO A 231 -25.50 1.74 -12.27
CA PRO A 231 -24.05 1.70 -12.34
C PRO A 231 -23.56 1.17 -13.69
N VAL A 232 -22.49 1.77 -14.21
CA VAL A 232 -21.83 1.33 -15.44
C VAL A 232 -20.35 1.11 -15.17
N PHE A 233 -19.86 -0.07 -15.52
CA PHE A 233 -18.43 -0.40 -15.53
C PHE A 233 -17.97 -0.55 -16.97
N SER A 234 -16.86 0.07 -17.38
CA SER A 234 -16.42 0.01 -18.78
C SER A 234 -14.99 -0.51 -18.91
N ILE A 235 -14.76 -1.29 -19.97
CA ILE A 235 -13.42 -1.75 -20.37
C ILE A 235 -13.16 -1.38 -21.82
N THR A 236 -11.93 -0.97 -22.14
CA THR A 236 -11.51 -0.72 -23.52
C THR A 236 -10.74 -1.93 -24.04
N ILE A 237 -11.08 -2.42 -25.23
CA ILE A 237 -10.44 -3.58 -25.84
C ILE A 237 -9.08 -3.15 -26.40
N SER A 238 -8.01 -3.49 -25.67
CA SER A 238 -6.63 -3.24 -26.11
C SER A 238 -6.05 -4.39 -26.94
N ASN A 239 -6.66 -5.58 -26.89
CA ASN A 239 -6.24 -6.76 -27.64
C ASN A 239 -7.46 -7.61 -28.03
N ALA A 240 -7.70 -7.79 -29.34
CA ALA A 240 -8.79 -8.62 -29.86
C ALA A 240 -8.35 -10.02 -30.32
N SER A 241 -7.06 -10.34 -30.21
CA SER A 241 -6.49 -11.62 -30.67
C SER A 241 -6.61 -12.76 -29.66
N THR A 242 -6.90 -12.44 -28.40
CA THR A 242 -7.10 -13.42 -27.31
C THR A 242 -8.51 -13.30 -26.73
N PRO A 243 -9.26 -14.40 -26.61
CA PRO A 243 -10.55 -14.40 -25.93
C PRO A 243 -10.41 -13.97 -24.45
N LEU A 244 -11.33 -13.13 -23.99
CA LEU A 244 -11.44 -12.73 -22.58
C LEU A 244 -12.67 -13.40 -21.96
N PHE A 245 -12.55 -13.78 -20.69
CA PHE A 245 -13.58 -14.50 -19.96
C PHE A 245 -13.82 -13.84 -18.61
N PHE A 246 -15.09 -13.71 -18.26
CA PHE A 246 -15.55 -13.02 -17.06
C PHE A 246 -16.65 -13.83 -16.38
N PHE A 247 -16.84 -13.59 -15.09
CA PHE A 247 -17.91 -14.18 -14.29
C PHE A 247 -18.40 -13.20 -13.25
N SER A 248 -19.60 -13.46 -12.70
CA SER A 248 -20.03 -12.84 -11.46
C SER A 248 -19.49 -13.64 -10.28
N LYS A 249 -18.68 -13.00 -9.42
CA LYS A 249 -18.17 -13.61 -8.17
C LYS A 249 -19.19 -13.59 -7.02
N GLN A 250 -20.43 -13.19 -7.29
CA GLN A 250 -21.49 -13.20 -6.30
C GLN A 250 -21.92 -14.64 -6.04
N ALA A 251 -21.69 -15.12 -4.82
CA ALA A 251 -22.10 -16.44 -4.36
C ALA A 251 -21.79 -17.55 -5.39
N ASP A 252 -22.79 -18.31 -5.81
CA ASP A 252 -22.70 -19.39 -6.79
C ASP A 252 -23.19 -18.98 -8.19
N GLU A 253 -23.36 -17.68 -8.47
CA GLU A 253 -23.91 -17.21 -9.74
C GLU A 253 -23.10 -17.70 -10.95
N CYS A 254 -21.79 -17.77 -10.82
CA CYS A 254 -20.93 -18.32 -11.87
C CYS A 254 -21.19 -19.81 -12.14
N GLN A 255 -21.38 -20.60 -11.09
CA GLN A 255 -21.74 -22.02 -11.16
C GLN A 255 -23.19 -22.22 -11.62
N GLN A 256 -24.03 -21.20 -11.49
CA GLN A 256 -25.35 -21.12 -12.12
C GLN A 256 -25.28 -20.62 -13.59
N GLY A 257 -24.08 -20.47 -14.14
CA GLY A 257 -23.86 -20.12 -15.54
C GLY A 257 -23.78 -18.62 -15.83
N MET A 258 -23.67 -17.76 -14.81
CA MET A 258 -23.48 -16.31 -14.96
C MET A 258 -22.04 -15.98 -15.34
N VAL A 259 -21.72 -16.26 -16.60
CA VAL A 259 -20.43 -16.01 -17.24
C VAL A 259 -20.58 -15.17 -18.50
N PHE A 260 -19.48 -14.53 -18.90
CA PHE A 260 -19.41 -13.68 -20.08
C PHE A 260 -18.10 -13.88 -20.84
N SER A 261 -18.12 -13.66 -22.16
CA SER A 261 -16.91 -13.75 -22.97
C SER A 261 -16.83 -12.69 -24.06
N ILE A 262 -15.61 -12.30 -24.40
CA ILE A 262 -15.30 -11.37 -25.49
C ILE A 262 -14.36 -12.07 -26.46
N ASN A 263 -14.63 -11.98 -27.76
CA ASN A 263 -13.77 -12.51 -28.83
C ASN A 263 -13.45 -14.00 -28.70
N GLN A 264 -14.35 -14.78 -28.09
CA GLN A 264 -14.26 -16.24 -28.12
C GLN A 264 -14.56 -16.76 -29.53
N ASN A 265 -13.87 -17.82 -29.94
CA ASN A 265 -14.18 -18.51 -31.19
C ASN A 265 -15.20 -19.62 -30.91
N PRO A 266 -16.43 -19.54 -31.45
CA PRO A 266 -17.49 -20.51 -31.20
C PRO A 266 -17.14 -21.93 -31.66
N ASP A 267 -16.27 -22.08 -32.67
CA ASP A 267 -15.83 -23.37 -33.21
C ASP A 267 -14.57 -23.92 -32.53
N SER A 268 -14.05 -23.21 -31.53
CA SER A 268 -12.85 -23.62 -30.79
C SER A 268 -13.19 -24.38 -29.52
N ALA A 269 -12.20 -25.11 -28.99
CA ALA A 269 -12.28 -25.71 -27.65
C ALA A 269 -12.46 -24.67 -26.52
N LYS A 270 -12.26 -23.38 -26.81
CA LYS A 270 -12.46 -22.25 -25.88
C LYS A 270 -13.71 -21.44 -26.21
N SER A 271 -14.79 -22.10 -26.58
CA SER A 271 -16.04 -21.43 -26.90
C SER A 271 -16.77 -20.90 -25.64
N PHE A 272 -17.70 -19.96 -25.80
CA PHE A 272 -18.56 -19.53 -24.70
C PHE A 272 -19.32 -20.71 -24.07
N ALA A 273 -19.89 -21.59 -24.90
CA ALA A 273 -20.60 -22.76 -24.42
C ALA A 273 -19.70 -23.70 -23.61
N ALA A 274 -18.45 -23.89 -24.03
CA ALA A 274 -17.47 -24.67 -23.27
C ALA A 274 -17.09 -23.97 -21.95
N PHE A 275 -16.96 -22.65 -21.96
CA PHE A 275 -16.67 -21.87 -20.75
C PHE A 275 -17.83 -21.89 -19.74
N GLN A 276 -19.05 -21.71 -20.22
CA GLN A 276 -20.27 -21.80 -19.41
C GLN A 276 -20.46 -23.21 -18.85
N ALA A 277 -20.32 -24.25 -19.67
CA ALA A 277 -20.38 -25.63 -19.19
C ALA A 277 -19.29 -25.93 -18.16
N ALA A 278 -18.08 -25.38 -18.34
CA ALA A 278 -17.00 -25.52 -17.36
C ALA A 278 -17.29 -24.76 -16.06
N ALA A 279 -17.92 -23.59 -16.12
CA ALA A 279 -18.37 -22.83 -14.96
C ALA A 279 -19.47 -23.56 -14.18
N GLU A 280 -20.48 -24.07 -14.88
CA GLU A 280 -21.55 -24.89 -14.32
C GLU A 280 -21.01 -26.21 -13.75
N ALA A 281 -20.00 -26.80 -14.39
CA ALA A 281 -19.31 -27.99 -13.91
C ALA A 281 -18.28 -27.70 -12.81
N SER A 282 -17.98 -26.44 -12.50
CA SER A 282 -17.07 -26.06 -11.40
C SER A 282 -17.68 -26.29 -10.02
N ALA A 283 -18.85 -26.94 -9.95
CA ALA A 283 -19.45 -27.49 -8.74
C ALA A 283 -19.30 -29.02 -8.64
N VAL A 284 -18.13 -29.48 -8.18
CA VAL A 284 -18.00 -30.67 -7.31
C VAL A 284 -17.06 -30.35 -6.16
N SER A 285 -17.53 -29.47 -5.27
CA SER A 285 -17.31 -29.63 -3.82
C SER A 285 -18.43 -28.94 -3.05
N SER A 286 -19.67 -29.23 -3.42
CA SER A 286 -20.81 -29.12 -2.53
C SER A 286 -21.29 -30.54 -2.23
N ALA A 287 -20.80 -31.11 -1.13
CA ALA A 287 -21.67 -31.94 -0.31
C ALA A 287 -22.84 -31.04 0.19
N PRO A 288 -24.02 -31.60 0.46
CA PRO A 288 -25.29 -30.87 0.40
C PRO A 288 -25.36 -29.75 1.44
N THR A 289 -25.83 -28.58 0.98
CA THR A 289 -26.35 -27.45 1.75
C THR A 289 -25.85 -27.30 3.20
N SER A 290 -25.00 -26.31 3.42
CA SER A 290 -25.33 -25.31 4.42
C SER A 290 -25.04 -23.94 3.81
N SER A 291 -25.97 -22.99 3.94
CA SER A 291 -25.62 -21.69 4.53
C SER A 291 -24.29 -21.84 5.26
N GLY A 292 -23.19 -21.31 4.72
CA GLY A 292 -21.90 -21.39 5.41
C GLY A 292 -22.16 -21.02 6.86
N SER A 293 -21.82 -21.91 7.78
CA SER A 293 -22.15 -21.65 9.17
C SER A 293 -21.26 -20.51 9.64
N GLU A 294 -21.83 -19.54 10.34
CA GLU A 294 -21.01 -18.56 11.03
C GLU A 294 -20.39 -19.24 12.25
N ILE A 295 -19.07 -19.38 12.24
CA ILE A 295 -18.30 -19.91 13.34
C ILE A 295 -17.74 -18.73 14.10
N LEU A 296 -18.34 -18.44 15.26
CA LEU A 296 -17.88 -17.38 16.16
C LEU A 296 -16.64 -17.84 16.93
N VAL A 297 -15.58 -17.03 16.87
CA VAL A 297 -14.37 -17.15 17.66
C VAL A 297 -14.23 -15.90 18.51
N LEU A 298 -14.20 -16.06 19.82
CA LEU A 298 -13.98 -14.96 20.75
C LEU A 298 -12.47 -14.72 20.87
N VAL A 299 -12.04 -13.48 20.72
CA VAL A 299 -10.64 -13.07 20.87
C VAL A 299 -10.50 -12.30 22.18
N GLY A 300 -9.65 -12.78 23.08
CA GLY A 300 -9.50 -12.16 24.39
C GLY A 300 -10.68 -12.34 25.37
N PRO A 301 -11.48 -13.42 25.35
CA PRO A 301 -12.62 -13.53 26.28
C PRO A 301 -12.16 -13.57 27.74
N ASP A 302 -12.94 -12.97 28.64
CA ASP A 302 -12.66 -12.93 30.09
C ASP A 302 -11.25 -12.41 30.44
N ASP A 303 -10.74 -11.44 29.68
CA ASP A 303 -9.38 -10.87 29.80
C ASP A 303 -8.24 -11.89 29.63
N GLN A 304 -8.51 -13.05 29.02
CA GLN A 304 -7.53 -14.12 28.78
C GLN A 304 -6.81 -13.95 27.44
N LEU A 305 -5.52 -14.30 27.38
CA LEU A 305 -4.72 -14.31 26.15
C LEU A 305 -5.02 -15.54 25.28
N THR A 306 -6.25 -15.64 24.78
CA THR A 306 -6.71 -16.82 24.04
C THR A 306 -7.69 -16.49 22.92
N PHE A 307 -7.74 -17.39 21.95
CA PHE A 307 -8.85 -17.53 21.01
C PHE A 307 -9.77 -18.62 21.52
N SER A 308 -11.08 -18.38 21.58
CA SER A 308 -12.05 -19.36 22.07
C SER A 308 -13.16 -19.59 21.05
N PRO A 309 -13.27 -20.78 20.47
CA PRO A 309 -12.33 -21.92 20.58
C PRO A 309 -10.98 -21.64 19.90
N SER A 310 -9.90 -22.29 20.37
CA SER A 310 -8.53 -22.06 19.87
C SER A 310 -8.17 -22.87 18.61
N ASN A 311 -8.97 -23.90 18.32
CA ASN A 311 -8.91 -24.67 17.08
C ASN A 311 -10.33 -24.95 16.62
N ILE A 312 -10.61 -24.71 15.34
CA ILE A 312 -11.91 -25.01 14.74
C ILE A 312 -11.74 -25.90 13.50
N THR A 313 -12.83 -26.59 13.16
CA THR A 313 -12.99 -27.20 11.84
C THR A 313 -13.98 -26.35 11.07
N ALA A 314 -13.60 -25.92 9.87
CA ALA A 314 -14.44 -25.11 8.99
C ALA A 314 -14.35 -25.65 7.56
N ASN A 315 -15.51 -25.76 6.90
CA ASN A 315 -15.62 -26.20 5.51
C ASN A 315 -15.44 -25.01 4.57
N VAL A 316 -15.10 -25.30 3.31
CA VAL A 316 -15.12 -24.26 2.26
C VAL A 316 -16.51 -23.63 2.21
N GLY A 317 -16.58 -22.30 2.27
CA GLY A 317 -17.81 -21.51 2.32
C GLY A 317 -18.26 -21.09 3.73
N ASP A 318 -17.71 -21.68 4.81
CA ASP A 318 -17.99 -21.19 6.17
C ASP A 318 -17.40 -19.80 6.39
N THR A 319 -18.06 -18.99 7.22
CA THR A 319 -17.53 -17.69 7.66
C THR A 319 -17.06 -17.81 9.08
N VAL A 320 -15.79 -17.53 9.33
CA VAL A 320 -15.21 -17.47 10.68
C VAL A 320 -15.26 -16.02 11.12
N SER A 321 -16.04 -15.74 12.15
CA SER A 321 -16.29 -14.42 12.71
C SER A 321 -15.52 -14.29 14.00
N PHE A 322 -14.53 -13.40 14.03
CA PHE A 322 -13.73 -13.10 15.21
C PHE A 322 -14.34 -11.92 15.93
N GLN A 323 -14.86 -12.13 17.14
CA GLN A 323 -15.37 -11.06 17.99
C GLN A 323 -14.37 -10.78 19.10
N PHE A 324 -13.83 -9.56 19.11
CA PHE A 324 -12.86 -9.11 20.10
C PHE A 324 -13.60 -8.73 21.38
N GLN A 325 -13.17 -9.24 22.52
CA GLN A 325 -13.90 -9.14 23.80
C GLN A 325 -13.27 -8.15 24.77
N SER A 326 -11.94 -8.04 24.79
CA SER A 326 -11.26 -7.04 25.61
C SER A 326 -9.84 -6.79 25.09
N LYS A 327 -9.22 -5.71 25.59
CA LYS A 327 -7.84 -5.31 25.32
C LYS A 327 -7.53 -5.22 23.82
N ASN A 328 -6.25 -5.15 23.46
CA ASN A 328 -5.81 -5.02 22.08
C ASN A 328 -5.29 -6.35 21.56
N HIS A 329 -5.96 -6.95 20.59
CA HIS A 329 -5.52 -8.21 19.98
C HIS A 329 -5.53 -8.11 18.45
N SER A 330 -4.99 -9.11 17.77
CA SER A 330 -5.09 -9.23 16.31
C SER A 330 -5.36 -10.67 15.88
N VAL A 331 -5.92 -10.83 14.69
CA VAL A 331 -5.93 -12.08 13.92
C VAL A 331 -4.92 -11.91 12.79
N THR A 332 -3.68 -12.32 13.02
CA THR A 332 -2.61 -12.23 12.02
C THR A 332 -2.21 -13.61 11.56
N GLN A 333 -2.27 -13.89 10.26
CA GLN A 333 -1.89 -15.18 9.70
C GLN A 333 -0.38 -15.38 9.77
N SER A 334 0.03 -16.58 10.13
CA SER A 334 1.41 -17.02 10.12
C SER A 334 1.56 -18.38 9.44
N SER A 335 2.80 -18.81 9.29
CA SER A 335 3.09 -20.19 8.87
C SER A 335 3.27 -21.07 10.11
N PHE A 336 2.99 -22.37 9.97
CA PHE A 336 3.29 -23.34 11.02
C PHE A 336 4.77 -23.30 11.48
N ALA A 337 5.69 -23.01 10.55
CA ALA A 337 7.13 -22.97 10.83
C ALA A 337 7.60 -21.67 11.51
N SER A 338 6.78 -20.63 11.50
CA SER A 338 7.10 -19.32 12.08
C SER A 338 5.84 -18.76 12.74
N PRO A 339 5.41 -19.34 13.88
CA PRO A 339 4.08 -19.13 14.46
C PRO A 339 3.81 -17.68 14.87
N CYS A 340 4.84 -16.97 15.33
CA CYS A 340 4.77 -15.58 15.80
C CYS A 340 5.34 -14.58 14.78
N THR A 341 5.28 -14.88 13.48
CA THR A 341 5.75 -13.99 12.40
C THR A 341 4.67 -13.83 11.36
N PRO A 342 4.29 -12.59 10.98
CA PRO A 342 3.29 -12.36 9.95
C PRO A 342 3.68 -13.03 8.62
N LEU A 343 2.73 -13.73 8.00
CA LEU A 343 2.90 -14.29 6.67
C LEU A 343 2.81 -13.16 5.64
N ALA A 344 3.81 -13.05 4.75
CA ALA A 344 3.78 -12.03 3.70
C ALA A 344 2.58 -12.23 2.76
N GLY A 345 1.73 -11.21 2.63
CA GLY A 345 0.47 -11.29 1.89
C GLY A 345 -0.62 -12.15 2.55
N GLY A 346 -0.42 -12.53 3.82
CA GLY A 346 -1.40 -13.25 4.63
C GLY A 346 -2.51 -12.34 5.18
N ILE A 347 -3.52 -12.98 5.76
CA ILE A 347 -4.66 -12.31 6.39
C ILE A 347 -4.19 -11.59 7.66
N ASP A 348 -4.60 -10.33 7.84
CA ASP A 348 -4.31 -9.54 9.04
C ASP A 348 -5.50 -8.63 9.35
N SER A 349 -6.10 -8.80 10.53
CA SER A 349 -7.21 -7.93 10.99
C SER A 349 -6.75 -6.52 11.37
N GLY A 350 -5.45 -6.28 11.49
CA GLY A 350 -4.92 -5.17 12.27
C GLY A 350 -5.14 -5.36 13.76
N PHE A 351 -4.70 -4.38 14.55
CA PHE A 351 -4.99 -4.31 15.99
C PHE A 351 -6.45 -3.91 16.21
N GLN A 352 -7.14 -4.68 17.04
CA GLN A 352 -8.54 -4.51 17.38
C GLN A 352 -8.65 -4.33 18.89
N PHE A 353 -8.79 -3.08 19.32
CA PHE A 353 -8.89 -2.71 20.73
C PHE A 353 -10.36 -2.70 21.19
N VAL A 354 -10.62 -3.35 22.32
CA VAL A 354 -11.92 -3.33 23.01
C VAL A 354 -11.72 -2.88 24.45
N ALA A 355 -12.33 -1.75 24.80
CA ALA A 355 -12.28 -1.18 26.15
C ALA A 355 -12.98 -2.08 27.18
N ALA A 356 -12.60 -1.97 28.44
CA ALA A 356 -13.28 -2.69 29.52
C ALA A 356 -14.78 -2.32 29.56
N ASN A 357 -15.65 -3.32 29.71
CA ASN A 357 -17.11 -3.14 29.75
C ASN A 357 -17.75 -2.56 28.46
N ALA A 358 -17.07 -2.64 27.31
CA ALA A 358 -17.64 -2.20 26.05
C ALA A 358 -18.95 -2.95 25.72
N THR A 359 -19.99 -2.22 25.33
CA THR A 359 -21.28 -2.81 24.88
C THR A 359 -21.33 -3.07 23.38
N GLU A 360 -20.40 -2.49 22.62
CA GLU A 360 -20.21 -2.74 21.19
C GLU A 360 -18.83 -3.37 20.99
N LEU A 361 -18.81 -4.56 20.37
CA LEU A 361 -17.60 -5.37 20.21
C LEU A 361 -17.16 -5.33 18.76
N SER A 362 -15.86 -5.12 18.53
CA SER A 362 -15.29 -5.17 17.18
C SER A 362 -15.38 -6.59 16.61
N GLN A 363 -15.60 -6.69 15.30
CA GLN A 363 -15.65 -7.96 14.59
C GLN A 363 -14.77 -7.92 13.33
N PHE A 364 -14.12 -9.04 13.05
CA PHE A 364 -13.38 -9.31 11.83
C PHE A 364 -13.81 -10.67 11.28
N SER A 365 -14.07 -10.80 9.99
CA SER A 365 -14.54 -12.07 9.41
C SER A 365 -13.70 -12.50 8.23
N ILE A 366 -13.56 -13.81 8.08
CA ILE A 366 -12.92 -14.44 6.92
C ILE A 366 -13.83 -15.54 6.38
N THR A 367 -13.91 -15.65 5.06
CA THR A 367 -14.59 -16.77 4.40
C THR A 367 -13.57 -17.84 4.06
N ILE A 368 -13.88 -19.10 4.37
CA ILE A 368 -12.99 -20.22 4.06
C ILE A 368 -13.09 -20.54 2.58
N GLU A 369 -12.07 -20.15 1.81
CA GLU A 369 -12.00 -20.44 0.37
C GLU A 369 -11.33 -21.78 0.07
N ASN A 370 -10.54 -22.31 1.01
CA ASN A 370 -9.82 -23.56 0.87
C ASN A 370 -9.70 -24.28 2.22
N ALA A 371 -10.22 -25.49 2.35
CA ALA A 371 -10.13 -26.30 3.58
C ALA A 371 -9.11 -27.45 3.50
N SER A 372 -8.34 -27.54 2.42
CA SER A 372 -7.41 -28.66 2.16
C SER A 372 -6.10 -28.58 2.95
N THR A 373 -5.76 -27.40 3.49
CA THR A 373 -4.61 -27.19 4.36
C THR A 373 -4.99 -26.37 5.60
N PRO A 374 -4.39 -26.62 6.77
CA PRO A 374 -4.68 -25.86 7.97
C PRO A 374 -4.18 -24.41 7.86
N PHE A 375 -4.96 -23.49 8.42
CA PHE A 375 -4.54 -22.09 8.63
C PHE A 375 -4.08 -21.90 10.06
N PHE A 376 -3.14 -20.98 10.24
CA PHE A 376 -2.52 -20.68 11.50
C PHE A 376 -2.49 -19.17 11.70
N PHE A 377 -2.89 -18.72 12.87
CA PHE A 377 -3.01 -17.32 13.24
C PHE A 377 -2.41 -17.08 14.63
N PHE A 378 -1.99 -15.85 14.88
CA PHE A 378 -1.50 -15.40 16.17
C PHE A 378 -1.94 -13.97 16.46
N SER A 379 -1.92 -13.59 17.74
CA SER A 379 -1.97 -12.18 18.13
C SER A 379 -0.56 -11.59 18.02
N LYS A 380 -0.40 -10.53 17.21
CA LYS A 380 0.86 -9.79 17.05
C LYS A 380 1.08 -8.74 18.14
N GLN A 381 0.17 -8.68 19.13
CA GLN A 381 0.30 -7.80 20.27
C GLN A 381 1.41 -8.32 21.18
N ALA A 382 2.45 -7.50 21.35
CA ALA A 382 3.57 -7.76 22.25
C ALA A 382 4.07 -9.23 22.18
N ASP A 383 4.11 -9.92 23.31
CA ASP A 383 4.53 -11.32 23.45
C ASP A 383 3.35 -12.29 23.58
N GLU A 384 2.11 -11.87 23.27
CA GLU A 384 0.91 -12.70 23.45
C GLU A 384 1.00 -14.03 22.69
N CYS A 385 1.59 -14.03 21.49
CA CYS A 385 1.84 -15.27 20.73
C CYS A 385 2.79 -16.23 21.46
N GLN A 386 3.85 -15.71 22.05
CA GLN A 386 4.82 -16.46 22.84
C GLN A 386 4.23 -16.91 24.19
N GLN A 387 3.18 -16.24 24.66
CA GLN A 387 2.35 -16.67 25.78
C GLN A 387 1.26 -17.69 25.36
N GLY A 388 1.24 -18.10 24.10
CA GLY A 388 0.34 -19.15 23.59
C GLY A 388 -0.95 -18.65 22.95
N MET A 389 -1.10 -17.33 22.73
CA MET A 389 -2.25 -16.73 22.04
C MET A 389 -2.17 -16.96 20.52
N VAL A 390 -2.47 -18.19 20.14
CA VAL A 390 -2.52 -18.67 18.77
C VAL A 390 -3.84 -19.36 18.46
N PHE A 391 -4.16 -19.45 17.17
CA PHE A 391 -5.39 -20.05 16.67
C PHE A 391 -5.14 -20.84 15.40
N SER A 392 -5.92 -21.90 15.19
CA SER A 392 -5.87 -22.65 13.94
C SER A 392 -7.24 -23.03 13.39
N ILE A 393 -7.30 -23.14 12.07
CA ILE A 393 -8.46 -23.64 11.33
C ILE A 393 -8.03 -24.91 10.62
N ASN A 394 -8.80 -25.98 10.78
CA ASN A 394 -8.58 -27.30 10.17
C ASN A 394 -7.24 -27.95 10.56
N ALA A 395 -6.64 -27.57 11.69
CA ALA A 395 -5.46 -28.28 12.22
C ALA A 395 -5.91 -29.60 12.85
N ASN A 396 -5.57 -30.71 12.20
CA ASN A 396 -5.89 -32.05 12.69
C ASN A 396 -5.11 -32.35 13.98
N PRO A 397 -5.78 -32.64 15.12
CA PRO A 397 -5.14 -32.95 16.41
C PRO A 397 -4.11 -34.07 16.35
N ASP A 398 -4.32 -35.06 15.48
CA ASP A 398 -3.46 -36.25 15.35
C ASP A 398 -2.33 -36.06 14.33
N SER A 399 -2.25 -34.89 13.69
CA SER A 399 -1.22 -34.60 12.69
C SER A 399 0.01 -33.93 13.30
N ALA A 400 1.13 -34.01 12.59
CA ALA A 400 2.34 -33.26 12.94
C ALA A 400 2.14 -31.72 12.91
N LYS A 401 1.07 -31.23 12.26
CA LYS A 401 0.66 -29.83 12.23
C LYS A 401 -0.61 -29.58 13.05
N SER A 402 -0.71 -30.21 14.22
CA SER A 402 -1.82 -30.01 15.15
C SER A 402 -1.77 -28.62 15.81
N PHE A 403 -2.91 -28.15 16.34
CA PHE A 403 -2.96 -26.94 17.16
C PHE A 403 -1.98 -27.02 18.34
N ALA A 404 -1.95 -28.16 19.04
CA ALA A 404 -1.05 -28.35 20.18
C ALA A 404 0.42 -28.22 19.79
N ALA A 405 0.80 -28.76 18.62
CA ALA A 405 2.16 -28.60 18.10
C ALA A 405 2.44 -27.14 17.69
N PHE A 406 1.45 -26.44 17.13
CA PHE A 406 1.57 -25.04 16.75
C PHE A 406 1.69 -24.11 17.97
N GLN A 407 0.87 -24.32 19.00
CA GLN A 407 0.93 -23.60 20.27
C GLN A 407 2.25 -23.86 20.99
N ALA A 408 2.69 -25.12 21.09
CA ALA A 408 3.99 -25.44 21.65
C ALA A 408 5.15 -24.79 20.87
N ALA A 409 5.04 -24.68 19.54
CA ALA A 409 6.03 -23.98 18.72
C ALA A 409 5.99 -22.46 18.94
N ALA A 410 4.82 -21.87 19.17
CA ALA A 410 4.66 -20.45 19.50
C ALA A 410 5.27 -20.13 20.87
N GLU A 411 4.95 -20.92 21.89
CA GLU A 411 5.54 -20.82 23.23
C GLU A 411 7.06 -21.08 23.19
N ALA A 412 7.52 -22.05 22.40
CA ALA A 412 8.94 -22.30 22.18
C ALA A 412 9.62 -21.26 21.28
N SER A 413 8.87 -20.40 20.58
CA SER A 413 9.46 -19.26 19.89
C SER A 413 10.00 -18.23 20.88
N ALA A 414 9.59 -18.30 22.15
CA ALA A 414 10.28 -17.63 23.26
C ALA A 414 11.66 -18.28 23.56
N ALA A 415 11.84 -19.58 23.31
CA ALA A 415 13.04 -20.36 23.66
C ALA A 415 14.13 -20.39 22.56
N SER A 416 13.79 -20.13 21.29
CA SER A 416 14.79 -19.75 20.25
C SER A 416 15.40 -18.37 20.53
N SER A 417 14.82 -17.66 21.48
CA SER A 417 15.34 -16.47 22.16
C SER A 417 15.57 -16.78 23.65
N ALA A 418 16.32 -17.84 23.97
CA ALA A 418 16.79 -18.03 25.35
C ALA A 418 17.57 -16.79 25.82
N PRO A 419 17.46 -16.45 27.11
CA PRO A 419 17.06 -15.12 27.55
C PRO A 419 18.22 -14.14 27.49
N THR A 420 17.99 -12.98 26.88
CA THR A 420 18.67 -11.76 27.32
C THR A 420 17.59 -10.71 27.58
N SER A 421 17.45 -10.39 28.86
CA SER A 421 16.54 -9.45 29.51
C SER A 421 15.03 -9.66 29.29
N SER A 422 14.33 -9.96 30.38
CA SER A 422 13.03 -9.33 30.66
C SER A 422 13.18 -7.86 30.30
N GLY A 423 12.68 -7.45 29.14
CA GLY A 423 12.66 -6.04 28.80
C GLY A 423 11.89 -5.30 29.87
N ALA A 424 12.37 -4.15 30.28
CA ALA A 424 11.66 -3.31 31.23
C ALA A 424 10.37 -2.77 30.59
N GLU A 425 9.30 -2.67 31.37
CA GLU A 425 8.14 -1.87 30.98
C GLU A 425 8.40 -0.40 31.33
N LEU A 426 8.40 0.45 30.32
CA LEU A 426 8.70 1.88 30.42
C LEU A 426 7.43 2.68 30.13
N LEU A 427 6.88 3.33 31.15
CA LEU A 427 5.68 4.15 31.03
C LEU A 427 6.00 5.57 30.56
N VAL A 428 5.27 6.03 29.55
CA VAL A 428 5.28 7.40 29.04
C VAL A 428 3.86 7.96 29.11
N LEU A 429 3.69 9.08 29.80
CA LEU A 429 2.41 9.78 29.86
C LEU A 429 2.28 10.71 28.66
N VAL A 430 1.16 10.66 27.97
CA VAL A 430 0.85 11.52 26.81
C VAL A 430 -0.20 12.54 27.22
N GLY A 431 0.14 13.83 27.14
CA GLY A 431 -0.75 14.90 27.57
C GLY A 431 -0.99 15.00 29.09
N PRO A 432 -0.02 14.72 29.99
CA PRO A 432 -0.26 14.81 31.43
C PRO A 432 -0.56 16.25 31.86
N ASP A 433 -1.42 16.42 32.88
CA ASP A 433 -1.78 17.73 33.46
C ASP A 433 -2.25 18.77 32.41
N ASP A 434 -2.98 18.31 31.39
CA ASP A 434 -3.46 19.11 30.26
C ASP A 434 -2.34 19.79 29.43
N GLN A 435 -1.08 19.35 29.57
CA GLN A 435 0.09 19.89 28.86
C GLN A 435 0.35 19.19 27.52
N LEU A 436 0.83 19.92 26.53
CA LEU A 436 1.23 19.39 25.21
C LEU A 436 2.60 18.69 25.24
N THR A 437 2.73 17.64 26.04
CA THR A 437 4.02 16.96 26.25
C THR A 437 3.89 15.44 26.34
N PHE A 438 4.99 14.76 26.03
CA PHE A 438 5.25 13.39 26.47
C PHE A 438 6.11 13.43 27.73
N SER A 439 5.78 12.65 28.74
CA SER A 439 6.52 12.62 30.01
C SER A 439 6.88 11.19 30.42
N PRO A 440 8.18 10.84 30.49
CA PRO A 440 9.33 11.63 30.06
C PRO A 440 9.36 11.84 28.53
N SER A 441 9.98 12.93 28.07
CA SER A 441 10.03 13.29 26.64
C SER A 441 11.12 12.55 25.83
N ASN A 442 12.08 11.95 26.53
CA ASN A 442 13.09 11.06 25.96
C ASN A 442 13.34 9.91 26.93
N ILE A 443 13.42 8.68 26.42
CA ILE A 443 13.77 7.50 27.21
C ILE A 443 14.91 6.72 26.57
N THR A 444 15.58 5.91 27.37
CA THR A 444 16.49 4.86 26.89
C THR A 444 15.80 3.51 27.05
N ALA A 445 15.75 2.73 25.98
CA ALA A 445 15.11 1.42 25.96
C ALA A 445 16.01 0.42 25.20
N ASN A 446 16.17 -0.78 25.75
CA ASN A 446 16.92 -1.87 25.15
C ASN A 446 16.04 -2.68 24.20
N ILE A 447 16.65 -3.48 23.32
CA ILE A 447 15.92 -4.45 22.51
C ILE A 447 15.16 -5.38 23.45
N GLY A 448 13.85 -5.54 23.25
CA GLY A 448 12.95 -6.32 24.09
C GLY A 448 12.19 -5.52 25.15
N ASP A 449 12.59 -4.28 25.47
CA ASP A 449 11.81 -3.40 26.36
C ASP A 449 10.46 -3.07 25.72
N THR A 450 9.43 -2.90 26.55
CA THR A 450 8.10 -2.45 26.12
C THR A 450 7.88 -1.02 26.60
N VAL A 451 7.56 -0.13 25.67
CA VAL A 451 7.22 1.26 25.97
C VAL A 451 5.71 1.40 25.91
N SER A 452 5.10 1.72 27.05
CA SER A 452 3.66 1.90 27.21
C SER A 452 3.34 3.39 27.27
N PHE A 453 2.49 3.86 26.36
CA PHE A 453 2.02 5.23 26.28
C PHE A 453 0.62 5.30 26.89
N GLN A 454 0.47 6.00 28.01
CA GLN A 454 -0.83 6.23 28.64
C GLN A 454 -1.32 7.65 28.36
N PHE A 455 -2.45 7.78 27.68
CA PHE A 455 -3.03 9.06 27.29
C PHE A 455 -3.82 9.63 28.47
N GLN A 456 -3.53 10.86 28.87
CA GLN A 456 -4.02 11.44 30.13
C GLN A 456 -5.14 12.46 29.94
N SER A 457 -5.13 13.21 28.84
CA SER A 457 -6.12 14.26 28.59
C SER A 457 -6.22 14.56 27.10
N LYS A 458 -7.33 15.18 26.68
CA LYS A 458 -7.55 15.70 25.32
C LYS A 458 -7.27 14.66 24.23
N ASN A 459 -7.08 15.10 22.99
CA ASN A 459 -6.83 14.22 21.86
C ASN A 459 -5.37 14.26 21.48
N HIS A 460 -4.65 13.15 21.57
CA HIS A 460 -3.25 13.07 21.16
C HIS A 460 -3.00 11.83 20.31
N SER A 461 -1.76 11.68 19.83
CA SER A 461 -1.32 10.47 19.13
C SER A 461 0.15 10.20 19.42
N VAL A 462 0.56 8.97 19.22
CA VAL A 462 1.96 8.53 19.12
C VAL A 462 2.18 8.14 17.68
N THR A 463 2.69 9.07 16.88
CA THR A 463 2.91 8.86 15.45
C THR A 463 4.39 8.96 15.16
N GLN A 464 4.98 7.92 14.58
CA GLN A 464 6.39 7.87 14.27
C GLN A 464 6.73 8.83 13.14
N SER A 465 7.86 9.50 13.27
CA SER A 465 8.41 10.38 12.26
C SER A 465 9.91 10.14 12.09
N SER A 466 10.50 10.84 11.13
CA SER A 466 11.96 10.91 11.01
C SER A 466 12.49 12.14 11.74
N PHE A 467 13.75 12.09 12.16
CA PHE A 467 14.41 13.26 12.75
C PHE A 467 14.35 14.52 11.86
N ALA A 468 14.38 14.33 10.54
CA ALA A 468 14.39 15.41 9.55
C ALA A 468 12.99 15.99 9.26
N ALA A 469 11.94 15.18 9.45
CA ALA A 469 10.55 15.57 9.24
C ALA A 469 9.75 15.29 10.53
N PRO A 470 9.99 16.05 11.61
CA PRO A 470 9.51 15.74 12.96
C PRO A 470 7.99 15.67 13.07
N CYS A 471 7.26 16.47 12.30
CA CYS A 471 5.80 16.58 12.32
C CYS A 471 5.13 15.91 11.10
N THR A 472 5.79 14.94 10.48
CA THR A 472 5.27 14.18 9.35
C THR A 472 5.32 12.70 9.65
N ALA A 473 4.19 12.02 9.46
CA ALA A 473 4.10 10.58 9.69
C ALA A 473 5.07 9.84 8.76
N LEU A 474 5.84 8.92 9.33
CA LEU A 474 6.73 8.05 8.58
C LEU A 474 5.88 6.97 7.87
N ALA A 475 6.04 6.82 6.54
CA ALA A 475 5.31 5.81 5.78
C ALA A 475 5.62 4.39 6.29
N GLY A 476 4.57 3.63 6.65
CA GLY A 476 4.71 2.32 7.29
C GLY A 476 5.27 2.36 8.71
N GLY A 477 5.40 3.55 9.31
CA GLY A 477 5.81 3.75 10.69
C GLY A 477 4.71 3.45 11.69
N ILE A 478 5.09 3.42 12.97
CA ILE A 478 4.19 3.20 14.10
C ILE A 478 3.22 4.38 14.23
N ASP A 479 1.92 4.10 14.38
CA ASP A 479 0.91 5.12 14.64
C ASP A 479 -0.18 4.56 15.56
N SER A 480 -0.38 5.20 16.72
CA SER A 480 -1.46 4.84 17.65
C SER A 480 -2.85 5.25 17.14
N GLY A 481 -2.92 6.08 16.10
CA GLY A 481 -4.13 6.85 15.80
C GLY A 481 -4.40 7.93 16.86
N PHE A 482 -5.52 8.63 16.70
CA PHE A 482 -5.97 9.63 17.67
C PHE A 482 -6.58 8.94 18.89
N GLN A 483 -6.12 9.33 20.08
CA GLN A 483 -6.51 8.79 21.36
C GLN A 483 -7.09 9.94 22.20
N PHE A 484 -8.42 10.00 22.26
CA PHE A 484 -9.14 11.05 22.97
C PHE A 484 -9.45 10.63 24.42
N VAL A 485 -9.20 11.53 25.36
CA VAL A 485 -9.50 11.37 26.78
C VAL A 485 -10.40 12.52 27.26
N ALA A 486 -11.58 12.17 27.74
CA ALA A 486 -12.52 13.11 28.34
C ALA A 486 -12.01 13.64 29.69
N ALA A 487 -12.40 14.85 30.09
CA ALA A 487 -11.90 15.52 31.29
C ALA A 487 -12.22 14.79 32.62
N ASP A 488 -13.22 13.91 32.62
CA ASP A 488 -13.69 13.11 33.75
C ASP A 488 -13.44 11.60 33.57
N ALA A 489 -12.60 11.22 32.60
CA ALA A 489 -12.29 9.83 32.32
C ALA A 489 -11.60 9.17 33.54
N THR A 490 -12.18 8.05 34.00
CA THR A 490 -11.58 7.21 35.05
C THR A 490 -10.76 6.05 34.50
N GLU A 491 -10.87 5.77 33.20
CA GLU A 491 -10.09 4.79 32.46
C GLU A 491 -9.33 5.49 31.34
N LEU A 492 -8.03 5.24 31.25
CA LEU A 492 -7.12 5.95 30.35
C LEU A 492 -6.66 5.02 29.22
N PRO A 493 -6.80 5.42 27.95
CA PRO A 493 -6.28 4.65 26.82
C PRO A 493 -4.78 4.41 26.95
N GLN A 494 -4.35 3.24 26.48
CA GLN A 494 -2.93 2.88 26.42
C GLN A 494 -2.57 2.34 25.03
N PHE A 495 -1.36 2.66 24.59
CA PHE A 495 -0.75 2.14 23.37
C PHE A 495 0.66 1.67 23.70
N SER A 496 1.04 0.45 23.29
CA SER A 496 2.35 -0.11 23.64
C SER A 496 3.14 -0.53 22.41
N ILE A 497 4.45 -0.34 22.46
CA ILE A 497 5.38 -0.81 21.43
C ILE A 497 6.52 -1.60 22.06
N THR A 498 6.96 -2.66 21.39
CA THR A 498 8.14 -3.44 21.79
C THR A 498 9.34 -3.03 20.96
N ILE A 499 10.48 -2.79 21.61
CA ILE A 499 11.69 -2.31 20.94
C ILE A 499 12.38 -3.48 20.21
N GLY A 500 12.24 -3.51 18.89
CA GLY A 500 12.92 -4.51 18.03
C GLY A 500 14.34 -4.12 17.58
N ASN A 501 14.73 -2.85 17.75
CA ASN A 501 16.03 -2.33 17.34
C ASN A 501 16.42 -1.18 18.28
N ALA A 502 17.59 -1.23 18.95
CA ALA A 502 18.08 -0.15 19.82
C ALA A 502 19.30 0.59 19.25
N SER A 503 19.70 0.27 18.02
CA SER A 503 20.91 0.81 17.37
C SER A 503 20.72 2.21 16.80
N THR A 504 19.47 2.64 16.59
CA THR A 504 19.11 3.97 16.08
C THR A 504 17.98 4.58 16.89
N PRO A 505 17.98 5.90 17.11
CA PRO A 505 16.90 6.56 17.84
C PRO A 505 15.58 6.55 17.06
N PHE A 506 14.47 6.41 17.78
CA PHE A 506 13.12 6.60 17.26
C PHE A 506 12.60 7.97 17.64
N PHE A 507 11.76 8.51 16.76
CA PHE A 507 11.19 9.84 16.90
C PHE A 507 9.70 9.76 16.66
N PHE A 508 8.93 10.42 17.52
CA PHE A 508 7.49 10.42 17.51
C PHE A 508 6.96 11.84 17.73
N PHE A 509 5.76 12.10 17.27
CA PHE A 509 5.03 13.34 17.48
C PHE A 509 3.55 13.05 17.69
N SER A 510 2.83 14.02 18.26
CA SER A 510 1.38 14.02 18.13
C SER A 510 0.96 14.72 16.84
N LYS A 511 0.18 14.02 16.02
CA LYS A 511 -0.37 14.55 14.75
C LYS A 511 -1.63 15.39 14.93
N GLN A 512 -2.02 15.67 16.18
CA GLN A 512 -3.17 16.50 16.48
C GLN A 512 -2.82 17.97 16.16
N ALA A 513 -3.54 18.53 15.19
CA ALA A 513 -3.45 19.94 14.81
C ALA A 513 -1.99 20.42 14.69
N ASP A 514 -1.62 21.47 15.41
CA ASP A 514 -0.28 22.05 15.46
C ASP A 514 0.51 21.64 16.72
N GLU A 515 0.09 20.59 17.44
CA GLU A 515 0.72 20.21 18.71
C GLU A 515 2.20 19.83 18.56
N CYS A 516 2.57 19.17 17.45
CA CYS A 516 3.97 18.89 17.15
C CYS A 516 4.79 20.18 16.94
N GLN A 517 4.22 21.14 16.23
CA GLN A 517 4.81 22.47 16.03
C GLN A 517 4.88 23.28 17.34
N GLN A 518 4.06 22.95 18.32
CA GLN A 518 4.13 23.47 19.69
C GLN A 518 5.13 22.68 20.57
N GLY A 519 5.86 21.72 20.00
CA GLY A 519 6.91 20.96 20.67
C GLY A 519 6.47 19.64 21.28
N MET A 520 5.24 19.16 20.99
CA MET A 520 4.74 17.86 21.46
C MET A 520 5.35 16.71 20.64
N VAL A 521 6.60 16.41 20.98
CA VAL A 521 7.39 15.34 20.38
C VAL A 521 8.03 14.46 21.45
N PHE A 522 8.45 13.27 21.04
CA PHE A 522 9.05 12.26 21.89
C PHE A 522 10.15 11.49 21.16
N SER A 523 11.15 11.00 21.90
CA SER A 523 12.17 10.14 21.35
C SER A 523 12.54 8.95 22.23
N ILE A 524 12.99 7.88 21.58
CA ILE A 524 13.56 6.70 22.23
C ILE A 524 15.01 6.58 21.78
N ASN A 525 15.92 6.38 22.72
CA ASN A 525 17.36 6.23 22.50
C ASN A 525 18.04 7.43 21.81
N ALA A 526 17.43 8.62 21.86
CA ALA A 526 18.10 9.84 21.37
C ALA A 526 19.18 10.25 22.36
N ASN A 527 20.45 10.13 21.94
CA ASN A 527 21.59 10.52 22.75
C ASN A 527 21.61 12.06 22.91
N PRO A 528 21.58 12.61 24.13
CA PRO A 528 21.57 14.05 24.39
C PRO A 528 22.78 14.79 23.81
N ASP A 529 23.93 14.12 23.69
CA ASP A 529 25.18 14.71 23.19
C ASP A 529 25.34 14.56 21.66
N SER A 530 24.36 13.94 20.98
CA SER A 530 24.42 13.71 19.54
C SER A 530 23.72 14.80 18.74
N ALA A 531 24.05 14.91 17.46
CA ALA A 531 23.34 15.76 16.51
C ALA A 531 21.85 15.37 16.34
N LYS A 532 21.46 14.16 16.77
CA LYS A 532 20.08 13.67 16.78
C LYS A 532 19.54 13.53 18.21
N SER A 533 19.85 14.50 19.08
CA SER A 533 19.30 14.57 20.44
C SER A 533 17.81 14.93 20.44
N PHE A 534 17.12 14.62 21.53
CA PHE A 534 15.73 15.06 21.74
C PHE A 534 15.59 16.57 21.60
N ALA A 535 16.49 17.35 22.20
CA ALA A 535 16.45 18.81 22.13
C ALA A 535 16.56 19.32 20.68
N ALA A 536 17.42 18.71 19.87
CA ALA A 536 17.53 19.04 18.45
C ALA A 536 16.27 18.62 17.67
N PHE A 537 15.67 17.49 18.03
CA PHE A 537 14.43 17.02 17.42
C PHE A 537 13.23 17.93 17.74
N GLN A 538 13.08 18.34 19.00
CA GLN A 538 12.07 19.29 19.45
C GLN A 538 12.24 20.66 18.80
N ALA A 539 13.47 21.17 18.74
CA ALA A 539 13.76 22.42 18.03
C ALA A 539 13.41 22.33 16.53
N ASN A 540 13.67 21.19 15.88
CA ASN A 540 13.27 20.96 14.49
C ASN A 540 11.73 20.96 14.34
N ALA A 541 11.01 20.38 15.30
CA ALA A 541 9.55 20.32 15.31
C ALA A 541 8.94 21.73 15.41
N GLU A 542 9.40 22.52 16.37
CA GLU A 542 8.98 23.90 16.57
C GLU A 542 9.32 24.80 15.38
N ALA A 543 10.46 24.55 14.71
CA ALA A 543 10.86 25.28 13.52
C ALA A 543 10.04 24.97 12.26
N SER A 544 9.29 23.85 12.24
CA SER A 544 8.51 23.42 11.07
C SER A 544 7.35 24.36 10.71
N VAL A 545 7.04 25.34 11.57
CA VAL A 545 6.08 26.44 11.33
C VAL A 545 6.59 27.47 10.29
N ALA A 546 7.90 27.52 10.01
CA ALA A 546 8.49 28.57 9.18
C ALA A 546 8.22 28.44 7.66
N SER A 547 7.75 27.29 7.19
CA SER A 547 7.44 27.03 5.77
C SER A 547 6.13 27.71 5.32
N SER A 548 5.12 27.77 6.20
CA SER A 548 3.76 28.22 5.83
C SER A 548 3.52 29.74 5.96
N ALA A 549 4.38 30.46 6.68
CA ALA A 549 4.22 31.91 6.91
C ALA A 549 4.79 32.80 5.79
N ASN A 550 5.78 32.34 5.02
CA ASN A 550 6.44 33.14 4.00
C ASN A 550 5.65 33.23 2.67
N VAL A 551 4.77 32.28 2.38
CA VAL A 551 3.91 32.30 1.19
C VAL A 551 2.85 33.41 1.28
N LYS A 552 2.35 33.73 2.49
CA LYS A 552 1.33 34.79 2.69
C LYS A 552 1.87 36.22 2.61
N LYS A 553 3.18 36.45 2.74
CA LYS A 553 3.78 37.81 2.69
C LYS A 553 4.21 38.25 1.29
N LEU A 554 4.48 37.31 0.38
CA LEU A 554 4.86 37.61 -1.02
C LEU A 554 3.65 37.92 -1.92
N GLN A 555 2.44 37.49 -1.54
CA GLN A 555 1.19 37.75 -2.28
C GLN A 555 0.56 39.14 -2.01
N ARG A 556 1.18 40.01 -1.18
CA ARG A 556 0.62 41.34 -0.81
C ARG A 556 1.46 42.55 -1.26
N LYS A 557 2.39 42.40 -2.20
CA LYS A 557 3.17 43.54 -2.74
C LYS A 557 3.31 43.52 -4.27
N HIS A 558 2.34 44.07 -5.00
CA HIS A 558 2.54 45.10 -6.06
C HIS A 558 1.20 45.53 -6.73
N PRO A 559 1.13 46.69 -7.42
CA PRO A 559 0.13 47.72 -7.14
C PRO A 559 -0.96 47.84 -8.21
N ARG A 560 -2.14 48.28 -7.79
CA ARG A 560 -3.14 48.87 -8.70
C ARG A 560 -2.67 50.28 -9.02
N ASP A 561 -2.22 50.52 -10.25
CA ASP A 561 -2.33 51.81 -10.94
C ASP A 561 -1.94 51.62 -12.40
N PHE A 562 -2.95 51.43 -13.26
CA PHE A 562 -2.87 51.80 -14.69
C PHE A 562 -4.29 51.91 -15.25
N VAL A 563 -4.95 53.05 -15.02
CA VAL A 563 -6.15 53.44 -15.78
C VAL A 563 -5.67 54.20 -17.02
N SER A 564 -5.83 53.56 -18.17
CA SER A 564 -5.61 54.15 -19.50
C SER A 564 -6.77 55.08 -19.85
N THR A 565 -6.49 56.38 -19.93
CA THR A 565 -7.38 57.38 -20.54
C THR A 565 -7.08 57.52 -22.03
N ALA A 566 -8.01 57.09 -22.89
CA ALA A 566 -8.15 57.63 -24.25
C ALA A 566 -9.52 57.28 -24.86
N LYS A 567 -10.47 58.23 -24.83
CA LYS A 567 -11.37 58.43 -25.99
C LYS A 567 -11.88 59.87 -26.06
N VAL A 568 -11.67 60.43 -27.24
CA VAL A 568 -11.89 61.81 -27.68
C VAL A 568 -13.34 62.00 -28.15
N ALA A 569 -13.82 63.23 -27.91
CA ALA A 569 -14.87 64.00 -28.59
C ALA A 569 -16.34 63.59 -28.47
N ARG A 570 -17.14 64.51 -27.88
CA ARG A 570 -18.28 65.15 -28.55
C ARG A 570 -18.61 66.51 -27.93
N LYS A 571 -18.70 67.50 -28.82
CA LYS A 571 -19.15 68.90 -28.73
C LYS A 571 -18.20 69.92 -28.12
#